data_AF-A0A232LMR7-F1
#
_entry.id   AF-A0A232LMR7-F1
#
_cell.length_a   1.000
_cell.length_b   1.000
_cell.length_c   1.000
_cell.angle_alpha   90.00
_cell.angle_beta   90.00
_cell.angle_gamma   90.00
#
_symmetry.space_group_name_H-M   'P 1'
#
loop_
_entity.id
_entity.type
_entity.pdbx_description
1 polymer ?
#
loop_
_entity_poly.entity_id
_entity_poly.type
_entity_poly.pdbx_seq_one_letter_code
_entity_poly.pdbx_strand_id
1 'polypeptide(L)' 'MISIKGSYFGNRQDGDEAIDFFARGLIHAPFRLVPLSDLGEVYELMEQGKLIGRIVLQMPE' A
#
# COMPACT_ATOMS: atom_id res chain seq x y z
N MET A 1 28.03 14.30 -14.90
CA MET A 1 28.14 13.82 -13.50
C MET A 1 26.81 13.19 -13.13
N ILE A 2 26.78 11.93 -12.69
CA ILE A 2 25.55 11.20 -12.34
C ILE A 2 25.33 11.32 -10.83
N SER A 3 24.09 11.58 -10.41
CA SER A 3 23.70 11.61 -8.99
C SER A 3 22.78 10.44 -8.66
N ILE A 4 23.08 9.70 -7.60
CA ILE A 4 22.23 8.64 -7.07
C ILE A 4 21.71 9.11 -5.72
N LYS A 5 20.38 9.13 -5.55
CA LYS A 5 19.72 9.57 -4.31
C LYS A 5 18.83 8.46 -3.78
N GLY A 6 18.91 8.22 -2.48
CA GLY A 6 17.89 7.44 -1.77
C GLY A 6 16.67 8.32 -1.49
N SER A 7 15.49 7.75 -1.60
CA SER A 7 14.23 8.36 -1.15
C SER A 7 13.62 7.40 -0.13
N TYR A 8 13.24 7.92 1.02
CA TYR A 8 12.72 7.13 2.13
C TYR A 8 11.49 7.81 2.73
N PHE A 9 10.32 7.26 2.41
CA PHE A 9 9.00 7.77 2.79
C PHE A 9 8.80 9.28 2.54
N GLY A 10 7.62 9.77 2.88
CA GLY A 10 7.29 11.19 2.88
C GLY A 10 7.18 11.71 4.31
N ASN A 11 7.39 13.01 4.49
CA ASN A 11 7.00 13.71 5.70
C ASN A 11 5.46 13.91 5.74
N ARG A 12 4.96 14.59 6.78
CA ARG A 12 3.51 14.83 6.93
C ARG A 12 2.89 15.61 5.77
N GLN A 13 3.57 16.66 5.32
CA GLN A 13 3.10 17.47 4.18
C GLN A 13 3.08 16.63 2.89
N ASP A 14 4.11 15.81 2.65
CA ASP A 14 4.13 14.93 1.47
C ASP A 14 2.92 13.96 1.49
N GLY A 15 2.56 13.47 2.68
CA GLY A 15 1.37 12.64 2.89
C GLY A 15 0.06 13.38 2.63
N ASP A 16 -0.09 14.60 3.16
CA ASP A 16 -1.28 15.43 2.95
C ASP A 16 -1.51 15.72 1.46
N GLU A 17 -0.44 16.09 0.75
CA GLU A 17 -0.48 16.33 -0.70
C GLU A 17 -0.83 15.05 -1.47
N ALA A 18 -0.22 13.90 -1.12
CA ALA A 18 -0.50 12.63 -1.78
C ALA A 18 -1.95 12.18 -1.61
N ILE A 19 -2.53 12.36 -0.42
CA ILE A 19 -3.94 12.04 -0.16
C ILE A 19 -4.88 12.99 -0.90
N ASP A 20 -4.53 14.27 -1.03
CA ASP A 20 -5.33 15.22 -1.82
C ASP A 20 -5.44 14.79 -3.30
N PHE A 21 -4.35 14.32 -3.92
CA PHE A 21 -4.42 13.76 -5.29
C PHE A 21 -5.37 12.57 -5.40
N PHE A 22 -5.32 11.66 -4.40
CA PHE A 22 -6.21 10.50 -4.36
C PHE A 22 -7.67 10.93 -4.16
N ALA A 23 -7.94 11.86 -3.23
CA ALA A 23 -9.28 12.37 -2.94
C ALA A 23 -9.92 13.07 -4.14
N ARG A 24 -9.11 13.75 -4.98
CA ARG A 24 -9.55 14.33 -6.26
C ARG A 24 -9.82 13.30 -7.36
N GLY A 25 -9.63 12.00 -7.10
CA GLY A 25 -9.84 10.93 -8.07
C GLY A 25 -8.77 10.84 -9.16
N LEU A 26 -7.63 11.52 -8.97
CA LEU A 26 -6.53 11.54 -9.94
C LEU A 26 -5.70 10.26 -9.90
N ILE A 27 -5.81 9.49 -8.81
CA ILE A 27 -5.09 8.24 -8.58
C ILE A 27 -6.08 7.16 -8.15
N HIS A 28 -5.97 5.98 -8.74
CA HIS A 28 -6.72 4.79 -8.35
C HIS A 28 -5.74 3.74 -7.82
N ALA A 29 -6.04 3.15 -6.67
CA ALA A 29 -5.23 2.11 -6.05
C ALA A 29 -6.02 0.80 -5.99
N PRO A 30 -5.89 -0.12 -6.97
CA PRO A 30 -6.61 -1.39 -6.94
C PRO A 30 -6.09 -2.24 -5.76
N PHE A 31 -7.03 -2.85 -5.03
CA PHE A 31 -6.73 -3.75 -3.92
C PHE A 31 -7.77 -4.87 -3.85
N ARG A 32 -7.41 -5.96 -3.17
CA ARG A 32 -8.35 -6.99 -2.75
C ARG A 32 -8.55 -6.88 -1.25
N LEU A 33 -9.80 -6.78 -0.83
CA LEU A 33 -10.20 -6.80 0.58
C LEU A 33 -10.32 -8.25 1.06
N VAL A 34 -9.72 -8.57 2.21
CA VAL A 34 -9.85 -9.89 2.88
C VAL A 34 -10.10 -9.67 4.38
N PRO A 35 -10.77 -10.60 5.07
CA PRO A 35 -10.95 -10.49 6.52
C PRO A 35 -9.62 -10.61 7.28
N LEU A 36 -9.54 -10.00 8.47
CA LEU A 36 -8.36 -10.10 9.33
C LEU A 36 -7.99 -11.55 9.68
N SER A 37 -8.96 -12.47 9.70
CA SER A 37 -8.71 -13.90 9.93
C SER A 37 -7.72 -14.52 8.94
N ASP A 38 -7.63 -13.96 7.73
CA ASP A 38 -6.82 -14.51 6.65
C ASP A 38 -5.38 -14.00 6.69
N LEU A 39 -5.00 -13.23 7.73
CA LEU A 39 -3.67 -12.64 7.89
C LEU A 39 -2.54 -13.66 7.70
N GLY A 40 -2.67 -14.85 8.32
CA GLY A 40 -1.67 -15.91 8.21
C GLY A 40 -1.41 -16.34 6.78
N GLU A 41 -2.48 -16.63 6.03
CA GLU A 41 -2.39 -17.00 4.61
C GLU A 41 -1.78 -15.87 3.76
N VAL A 42 -2.15 -14.62 4.03
CA VAL A 42 -1.57 -13.46 3.34
C VAL A 42 -0.06 -13.42 3.52
N TYR A 43 0.45 -13.63 4.73
CA TYR A 43 1.89 -13.71 4.99
C TYR A 43 2.56 -14.88 4.27
N GLU A 44 1.96 -16.08 4.29
CA GLU A 44 2.48 -17.24 3.56
C GLU A 44 2.58 -16.97 2.05
N LEU A 45 1.58 -16.32 1.46
CA LEU A 45 1.60 -15.91 0.06
C LEU A 45 2.67 -14.85 -0.25
N MET A 46 2.91 -13.92 0.68
CA MET A 46 3.98 -12.92 0.55
C MET A 46 5.36 -13.58 0.55
N GLU A 47 5.61 -14.47 1.51
CA GLU A 47 6.89 -15.19 1.64
C GLU A 47 7.18 -16.06 0.41
N GLN A 48 6.14 -16.68 -0.16
CA GLN A 48 6.25 -17.48 -1.38
C GLN A 48 6.33 -16.65 -2.66
N GLY A 49 6.21 -15.31 -2.57
CA GLY A 49 6.17 -14.43 -3.74
C GLY A 49 4.94 -14.62 -4.63
N LYS A 50 3.86 -15.18 -4.09
CA LYS A 50 2.60 -15.50 -4.80
C LYS A 50 1.52 -14.43 -4.62
N LEU A 51 1.75 -13.44 -3.75
CA LEU A 51 0.81 -12.35 -3.56
C LEU A 51 0.78 -11.44 -4.80
N ILE A 52 -0.40 -11.32 -5.41
CA ILE A 52 -0.62 -10.44 -6.56
C ILE A 52 -1.21 -9.12 -6.08
N GLY A 53 -0.49 -8.02 -6.32
CA GLY A 53 -0.99 -6.67 -6.07
C GLY A 53 -1.02 -6.30 -4.58
N ARG A 54 -2.10 -5.64 -4.15
CA ARG A 54 -2.28 -5.14 -2.78
C ARG A 54 -3.45 -5.84 -2.10
N ILE A 55 -3.19 -6.43 -0.94
CA ILE A 55 -4.23 -6.90 -0.03
C ILE A 55 -4.48 -5.82 1.02
N VAL A 56 -5.75 -5.54 1.31
CA VAL A 56 -6.20 -4.72 2.43
C VAL A 56 -6.96 -5.64 3.38
N LEU A 57 -6.64 -5.56 4.67
CA LEU A 57 -7.33 -6.32 5.70
C LEU A 57 -8.51 -5.53 6.22
N GLN A 58 -9.68 -6.16 6.25
CA GLN A 58 -10.85 -5.60 6.90
C GLN A 58 -10.69 -5.69 8.42
N MET A 59 -10.71 -4.55 9.10
CA MET A 59 -10.66 -4.48 10.56
C MET A 59 -12.01 -4.82 11.18
N PRO A 60 -12.02 -5.52 12.33
CA PRO A 60 -13.24 -5.67 13.12
C PRO A 60 -13.70 -4.30 13.63
N GLU A 61 -15.00 -4.19 13.89
CA GLU A 61 -15.59 -3.02 14.58
C GLU A 61 -15.14 -2.95 16.05
#